data_AF-A6I069-F1
#
_entry.id   AF-A6I069-F1
#
_cell.length_a   1.000
_cell.length_b   1.000
_cell.length_c   1.000
_cell.angle_alpha   90.00
_cell.angle_beta   90.00
_cell.angle_gamma   90.00
#
_symmetry.space_group_name_H-M   'P 1'
#
loop_
_entity.id
_entity.type
_entity.pdbx_description
1 polymer ?
#
loop_
_entity_poly.entity_id
_entity_poly.type
_entity_poly.pdbx_seq_one_letter_code
_entity_poly.pdbx_strand_id
1 'polypeptide(L)'
;MSLICSISNEVPEHPCVSPVSNHVYERRLIEKYIAENGTDPINNQPLSEEQLIDIKVAHPIRPKPPSATSIPAILKALQDEWDAVMLHSFTLRQQLQTTRQELSHALYQHDAACRVIARLTKEVTAAREALATLKPQAGLIVPQAVPSSQPSVVGAGEPMDLGELVGMTPEIIQKLQDKATELSPCKMLRVGVQHLPQWWQLFHACSVSALLRQGGEPREL
;
A
#
# COMPACT_ATOMS: atom_id res chain seq x y z
N MET A 1 -30.15 -15.24 1.79
CA MET A 1 -29.44 -14.20 1.03
C MET A 1 -30.43 -13.60 0.03
N SER A 2 -30.36 -12.30 -0.25
CA SER A 2 -31.16 -11.67 -1.31
C SER A 2 -30.38 -11.64 -2.62
N LEU A 3 -31.08 -11.62 -3.75
CA LEU A 3 -30.52 -11.07 -4.98
C LEU A 3 -30.37 -9.55 -4.82
N ILE A 4 -29.34 -8.98 -5.42
CA ILE A 4 -29.03 -7.54 -5.40
C ILE A 4 -28.59 -7.14 -6.81
N CYS A 5 -29.14 -6.06 -7.33
CA CYS A 5 -28.79 -5.49 -8.62
C CYS A 5 -27.42 -4.80 -8.54
N SER A 6 -26.46 -5.18 -9.40
CA SER A 6 -25.11 -4.59 -9.35
C SER A 6 -25.02 -3.13 -9.86
N ILE A 7 -26.11 -2.55 -10.38
CA ILE A 7 -26.19 -1.12 -10.74
C ILE A 7 -26.76 -0.29 -9.59
N SER A 8 -27.95 -0.64 -9.09
CA SER A 8 -28.65 0.14 -8.05
C SER A 8 -28.30 -0.26 -6.62
N ASN A 9 -27.68 -1.43 -6.40
CA ASN A 9 -27.51 -2.09 -5.10
C ASN A 9 -28.82 -2.37 -4.35
N GLU A 10 -29.96 -2.30 -5.04
CA GLU A 10 -31.28 -2.66 -4.52
C GLU A 10 -31.69 -4.09 -4.89
N VAL A 11 -32.77 -4.57 -4.29
CA VAL A 11 -33.36 -5.87 -4.64
C VAL A 11 -34.22 -5.69 -5.91
N PRO A 12 -33.88 -6.33 -7.05
CA PRO A 12 -34.59 -6.12 -8.31
C PRO A 12 -36.00 -6.74 -8.30
N GLU A 13 -36.98 -6.01 -8.84
CA GLU A 13 -38.34 -6.54 -9.08
C GLU A 13 -38.36 -7.56 -10.22
N HIS A 14 -37.59 -7.28 -11.28
CA HIS A 14 -37.38 -8.16 -12.43
C HIS A 14 -35.88 -8.47 -12.57
N PRO A 15 -35.37 -9.51 -11.86
CA PRO A 15 -33.98 -9.92 -11.94
C PRO A 15 -33.67 -10.59 -13.29
N CYS A 16 -32.59 -10.13 -13.92
CA CYS A 16 -31.97 -10.75 -15.09
C CYS A 16 -30.46 -10.86 -14.87
N VAL A 17 -29.78 -11.68 -15.69
CA VAL A 17 -28.33 -11.88 -15.65
C VAL A 17 -27.75 -11.70 -17.04
N SER A 18 -26.62 -10.98 -17.15
CA SER A 18 -25.81 -11.05 -18.37
C SER A 18 -24.89 -12.28 -18.31
N PRO A 19 -24.88 -13.16 -19.33
CA PRO A 19 -24.08 -14.39 -19.32
C PRO A 19 -22.57 -14.11 -19.38
N VAL A 20 -22.18 -12.87 -19.75
CA VAL A 20 -20.81 -12.43 -19.92
C VAL A 20 -20.21 -11.96 -18.58
N SER A 21 -20.91 -11.10 -17.82
CA SER A 21 -20.47 -10.73 -16.46
C SER A 21 -20.86 -11.73 -15.37
N ASN A 22 -21.92 -12.52 -15.58
CA ASN A 22 -22.57 -13.37 -14.57
C ASN A 22 -23.09 -12.62 -13.32
N HIS A 23 -23.29 -11.30 -13.42
CA HIS A 23 -23.90 -10.48 -12.38
C HIS A 23 -25.42 -10.33 -12.58
N VAL A 24 -26.13 -10.02 -11.48
CA VAL A 24 -27.59 -9.82 -11.48
C VAL A 24 -27.92 -8.35 -11.63
N TYR A 25 -28.88 -8.04 -12.49
CA TYR A 25 -29.37 -6.69 -12.77
C TYR A 25 -30.90 -6.61 -12.68
N GLU A 26 -31.39 -5.41 -12.41
CA GLU A 26 -32.78 -5.04 -12.68
C GLU A 26 -32.94 -4.81 -14.19
N ARG A 27 -33.86 -5.54 -14.84
CA ARG A 27 -34.02 -5.54 -16.30
C ARG A 27 -34.13 -4.13 -16.91
N ARG A 28 -34.98 -3.28 -16.33
CA ARG A 28 -35.19 -1.86 -16.70
C ARG A 28 -33.92 -0.98 -16.64
N LEU A 29 -32.90 -1.36 -15.87
CA LEU A 29 -31.64 -0.62 -15.76
C LEU A 29 -30.61 -1.11 -16.78
N ILE A 30 -30.47 -2.42 -16.97
CA ILE A 30 -29.50 -2.98 -17.91
C ILE A 30 -29.91 -2.75 -19.38
N GLU A 31 -31.20 -2.83 -19.72
CA GLU A 31 -31.70 -2.49 -21.07
C GLU A 31 -31.33 -1.05 -21.45
N LYS A 32 -31.53 -0.09 -20.54
CA LYS A 32 -31.11 1.31 -20.75
C LYS A 32 -29.60 1.45 -20.92
N TYR A 33 -28.81 0.75 -20.09
CA TYR A 33 -27.36 0.82 -20.17
C TYR A 33 -26.83 0.25 -21.50
N ILE A 34 -27.43 -0.84 -22.00
CA ILE A 34 -27.14 -1.40 -23.33
C ILE A 34 -27.53 -0.42 -24.43
N ALA A 35 -28.72 0.19 -24.36
CA ALA A 35 -29.18 1.18 -25.34
C ALA A 35 -28.30 2.45 -25.40
N GLU A 36 -27.66 2.82 -24.28
CA GLU A 36 -26.74 3.97 -24.20
C GLU A 36 -25.28 3.63 -24.56
N ASN A 37 -24.78 2.44 -24.23
CA ASN A 37 -23.34 2.09 -24.26
C ASN A 37 -22.97 0.85 -25.08
N GLY A 38 -23.94 -0.03 -25.41
CA GLY A 38 -23.73 -1.28 -26.16
C GLY A 38 -22.92 -2.36 -25.44
N THR A 39 -22.71 -2.24 -24.12
CA THR A 39 -21.78 -3.05 -23.34
C THR A 39 -22.30 -3.44 -21.95
N ASP A 40 -21.64 -4.39 -21.30
CA ASP A 40 -21.82 -4.79 -19.90
C ASP A 40 -21.20 -3.74 -18.94
N PRO A 41 -21.88 -3.29 -17.87
CA PRO A 41 -21.43 -2.19 -17.00
C PRO A 41 -20.28 -2.52 -16.04
N ILE A 42 -19.78 -3.77 -16.03
CA ILE A 42 -18.73 -4.23 -15.10
C ILE A 42 -17.46 -4.64 -15.84
N ASN A 43 -17.59 -5.43 -16.90
CA ASN A 43 -16.45 -5.96 -17.68
C ASN A 43 -16.20 -5.17 -18.97
N ASN A 44 -17.08 -4.24 -19.37
CA ASN A 44 -17.06 -3.45 -20.60
C ASN A 44 -17.02 -4.29 -21.90
N GLN A 45 -17.55 -5.52 -21.87
CA GLN A 45 -17.66 -6.41 -23.02
C GLN A 45 -18.98 -6.16 -23.78
N PRO A 46 -19.05 -6.43 -25.10
CA PRO A 46 -20.28 -6.22 -25.87
C PRO A 46 -21.40 -7.17 -25.39
N LEU A 47 -22.59 -6.61 -25.18
CA LEU A 47 -23.79 -7.33 -24.74
C LEU A 47 -24.99 -6.80 -25.51
N SER A 48 -25.87 -7.69 -26.01
CA SER A 48 -27.17 -7.32 -26.57
C SER A 48 -28.32 -7.67 -25.62
N GLU A 49 -29.43 -6.95 -25.71
CA GLU A 49 -30.63 -7.17 -24.87
C GLU A 49 -31.17 -8.60 -24.98
N GLU A 50 -31.04 -9.23 -26.16
CA GLU A 50 -31.43 -10.61 -26.44
C GLU A 50 -30.62 -11.66 -25.65
N GLN A 51 -29.42 -11.30 -25.17
CA GLN A 51 -28.55 -12.19 -24.41
C GLN A 51 -28.87 -12.18 -22.89
N LEU A 52 -29.76 -11.30 -22.42
CA LEU A 52 -30.17 -11.23 -21.02
C LEU A 52 -31.04 -12.42 -20.63
N ILE A 53 -30.66 -13.11 -19.55
CA ILE A 53 -31.37 -14.29 -19.03
C ILE A 53 -32.21 -13.86 -17.82
N ASP A 54 -33.54 -13.89 -17.96
CA ASP A 54 -34.47 -13.56 -16.88
C ASP A 54 -34.50 -14.67 -15.80
N ILE A 55 -34.37 -14.29 -14.52
CA ILE A 55 -34.52 -15.21 -13.40
C ILE A 55 -35.98 -15.18 -12.93
N LYS A 56 -36.66 -16.33 -12.98
CA LYS A 56 -38.02 -16.49 -12.44
C LYS A 56 -37.98 -16.63 -10.91
N VAL A 57 -38.19 -15.53 -10.19
CA VAL A 57 -38.22 -15.45 -8.72
C VAL A 57 -39.60 -14.98 -8.25
N ALA A 58 -40.01 -15.37 -7.05
CA ALA A 58 -41.18 -14.76 -6.41
C ALA A 58 -40.89 -13.28 -6.12
N HIS A 59 -41.76 -12.37 -6.58
CA HIS A 59 -41.57 -10.92 -6.46
C HIS A 59 -41.35 -10.51 -4.99
N PRO A 60 -40.24 -9.83 -4.64
CA PRO A 60 -39.91 -9.48 -3.26
C PRO A 60 -40.72 -8.27 -2.80
N ILE A 61 -41.91 -8.53 -2.25
CA ILE A 61 -42.81 -7.48 -1.74
C ILE A 61 -42.18 -6.79 -0.52
N ARG A 62 -41.55 -5.62 -0.73
CA ARG A 62 -41.22 -4.70 0.37
C ARG A 62 -42.54 -4.12 0.92
N PRO A 63 -42.88 -4.33 2.20
CA PRO A 63 -44.09 -3.74 2.76
C PRO A 63 -43.97 -2.21 2.76
N LYS A 64 -44.98 -1.52 2.22
CA LYS A 64 -45.02 -0.04 2.25
C LYS A 64 -45.18 0.44 3.71
N PRO A 65 -44.44 1.47 4.14
CA PRO A 65 -44.62 2.04 5.47
C PRO A 65 -46.05 2.61 5.59
N PRO A 66 -46.74 2.42 6.73
CA PRO A 66 -48.18 2.73 6.86
C PRO A 66 -48.51 4.21 6.62
N SER A 67 -47.55 5.11 6.83
CA SER A 67 -47.65 6.54 6.58
C SER A 67 -47.85 6.89 5.09
N ALA A 68 -47.36 6.07 4.16
CA ALA A 68 -47.32 6.35 2.71
C ALA A 68 -48.66 6.02 2.00
N THR A 69 -49.78 6.42 2.61
CA THR A 69 -51.15 6.08 2.20
C THR A 69 -52.00 7.29 1.79
N SER A 70 -51.61 8.51 2.18
CA SER A 70 -52.29 9.75 1.78
C SER A 70 -51.49 10.52 0.71
N ILE A 71 -52.18 11.29 -0.14
CA ILE A 71 -51.54 12.09 -1.20
C ILE A 71 -50.47 13.04 -0.62
N PRO A 72 -50.68 13.78 0.50
CA PRO A 72 -49.64 14.61 1.10
C PRO A 72 -48.42 13.81 1.57
N ALA A 73 -48.60 12.62 2.12
CA ALA A 73 -47.49 11.78 2.58
C ALA A 73 -46.67 11.20 1.41
N ILE A 74 -47.32 10.83 0.30
CA ILE A 74 -46.63 10.39 -0.92
C ILE A 74 -45.83 11.55 -1.54
N LEU A 75 -46.42 12.74 -1.62
CA LEU A 75 -45.72 13.94 -2.10
C LEU A 75 -44.53 14.31 -1.20
N LYS A 76 -44.66 14.19 0.13
CA LYS A 76 -43.55 14.45 1.04
C LYS A 76 -42.44 13.40 0.91
N ALA A 77 -42.77 12.11 0.81
CA ALA A 77 -41.77 11.08 0.56
C ALA A 77 -41.00 11.31 -0.76
N LEU A 78 -41.68 11.73 -1.83
CA LEU A 78 -41.03 12.08 -3.09
C LEU A 78 -40.10 13.31 -3.00
N GLN A 79 -40.41 14.27 -2.12
CA GLN A 79 -39.50 15.39 -1.80
C GLN A 79 -38.28 14.89 -1.03
N ASP A 80 -38.48 14.09 0.03
CA ASP A 80 -37.40 13.61 0.89
C ASP A 80 -36.39 12.73 0.13
N GLU A 81 -36.87 11.84 -0.75
CA GLU A 81 -36.00 11.03 -1.61
C GLU A 81 -35.25 11.89 -2.66
N TRP A 82 -35.89 12.94 -3.21
CA TRP A 82 -35.24 13.83 -4.17
C TRP A 82 -34.16 14.71 -3.50
N ASP A 83 -34.45 15.27 -2.32
CA ASP A 83 -33.50 16.01 -1.51
C ASP A 83 -32.31 15.12 -1.12
N ALA A 84 -32.56 13.86 -0.74
CA ALA A 84 -31.51 12.87 -0.45
C ALA A 84 -30.62 12.58 -1.67
N VAL A 85 -31.20 12.34 -2.85
CA VAL A 85 -30.46 12.13 -4.11
C VAL A 85 -29.63 13.37 -4.49
N MET A 86 -30.16 14.57 -4.30
CA MET A 86 -29.46 15.83 -4.58
C MET A 86 -28.28 16.07 -3.62
N LEU A 87 -28.47 15.85 -2.32
CA LEU A 87 -27.40 15.95 -1.31
C LEU A 87 -26.31 14.89 -1.50
N HIS A 88 -26.70 13.65 -1.83
CA HIS A 88 -25.75 12.59 -2.18
C HIS A 88 -24.95 12.95 -3.44
N SER A 89 -25.61 13.45 -4.49
CA SER A 89 -24.97 13.89 -5.73
C SER A 89 -23.97 15.03 -5.53
N PHE A 90 -24.27 15.98 -4.62
CA PHE A 90 -23.33 17.02 -4.23
C PHE A 90 -22.12 16.44 -3.47
N THR A 91 -22.38 15.58 -2.47
CA THR A 91 -21.36 14.96 -1.64
C THR A 91 -20.39 14.10 -2.46
N LEU A 92 -20.90 13.29 -3.41
CA LEU A 92 -20.11 12.48 -4.32
C LEU A 92 -19.22 13.33 -5.24
N ARG A 93 -19.73 14.46 -5.75
CA ARG A 93 -18.93 15.43 -6.53
C ARG A 93 -17.83 16.07 -5.68
N GLN A 94 -18.10 16.38 -4.42
CA GLN A 94 -17.10 16.92 -3.49
C GLN A 94 -16.01 15.87 -3.20
N GLN A 95 -16.38 14.63 -2.90
CA GLN A 95 -15.45 13.51 -2.68
C GLN A 95 -14.56 13.25 -3.90
N LEU A 96 -15.09 13.35 -5.12
CA LEU A 96 -14.31 13.21 -6.36
C LEU A 96 -13.21 14.28 -6.45
N GLN A 97 -13.52 15.55 -6.16
CA GLN A 97 -12.50 16.62 -6.18
C GLN A 97 -11.47 16.45 -5.06
N THR A 98 -11.88 16.08 -3.84
CA THR A 98 -10.96 15.82 -2.73
C THR A 98 -10.02 14.67 -3.04
N THR A 99 -10.53 13.51 -3.46
CA THR A 99 -9.71 12.33 -3.80
C THR A 99 -8.78 12.59 -4.98
N ARG A 100 -9.19 13.40 -5.98
CA ARG A 100 -8.32 13.86 -7.06
C ARG A 100 -7.15 14.71 -6.54
N GLN A 101 -7.42 15.61 -5.60
CA GLN A 101 -6.38 16.44 -4.98
C GLN A 101 -5.42 15.58 -4.14
N GLU A 102 -5.94 14.68 -3.30
CA GLU A 102 -5.17 13.73 -2.49
C GLU A 102 -4.27 12.82 -3.34
N LEU A 103 -4.80 12.28 -4.44
CA LEU A 103 -4.05 11.48 -5.42
C LEU A 103 -2.89 12.28 -6.01
N SER A 104 -3.13 13.52 -6.46
CA SER A 104 -2.06 14.35 -7.03
C SER A 104 -0.96 14.66 -6.01
N HIS A 105 -1.33 14.96 -4.76
CA HIS A 105 -0.41 15.17 -3.65
C HIS A 105 0.42 13.91 -3.34
N ALA A 106 -0.21 12.73 -3.34
CA ALA A 106 0.47 11.45 -3.15
C ALA A 106 1.49 11.16 -4.27
N LEU A 107 1.16 11.47 -5.53
CA LEU A 107 2.10 11.33 -6.65
C LEU A 107 3.30 12.28 -6.55
N TYR A 108 3.11 13.52 -6.09
CA TYR A 108 4.23 14.44 -5.82
C TYR A 108 5.15 13.91 -4.70
N GLN A 109 4.58 13.35 -3.63
CA GLN A 109 5.39 12.71 -2.59
C GLN A 109 6.13 11.46 -3.10
N HIS A 110 5.51 10.68 -3.99
CA HIS A 110 6.14 9.51 -4.61
C HIS A 110 7.36 9.89 -5.46
N ASP A 111 7.24 10.88 -6.36
CA ASP A 111 8.38 11.35 -7.17
C ASP A 111 9.52 11.92 -6.29
N ALA A 112 9.18 12.68 -5.24
CA ALA A 112 10.16 13.16 -4.26
C ALA A 112 10.89 11.99 -3.54
N ALA A 113 10.15 10.96 -3.13
CA ALA A 113 10.71 9.76 -2.52
C ALA A 113 11.62 8.99 -3.50
N CYS A 114 11.22 8.83 -4.77
CA CYS A 114 12.05 8.22 -5.81
C CYS A 114 13.39 8.95 -6.00
N ARG A 115 13.40 10.29 -5.95
CA ARG A 115 14.65 11.09 -6.01
C ARG A 115 15.55 10.88 -4.80
N VAL A 116 14.98 10.71 -3.61
CA VAL A 116 15.74 10.38 -2.39
C VAL A 116 16.31 8.96 -2.47
N ILE A 117 15.51 7.97 -2.88
CA ILE A 117 15.96 6.58 -3.09
C ILE A 117 17.10 6.53 -4.12
N ALA A 118 16.97 7.20 -5.26
CA ALA A 118 18.00 7.24 -6.30
C ALA A 118 19.31 7.92 -5.84
N ARG A 119 19.24 8.83 -4.88
CA ARG A 119 20.43 9.42 -4.24
C ARG A 119 21.07 8.45 -3.25
N LEU A 120 20.29 7.93 -2.30
CA LEU A 120 20.76 6.98 -1.28
C LEU A 120 21.33 5.71 -1.92
N THR A 121 20.78 5.26 -3.05
CA THR A 121 21.32 4.12 -3.81
C THR A 121 22.75 4.39 -4.30
N LYS A 122 23.04 5.60 -4.82
CA LYS A 122 24.38 6.00 -5.27
C LYS A 122 25.36 6.14 -4.10
N GLU A 123 24.91 6.68 -2.98
CA GLU A 123 25.71 6.81 -1.75
C GLU A 123 26.05 5.42 -1.18
N VAL A 124 25.09 4.48 -1.20
CA VAL A 124 25.27 3.08 -0.76
C VAL A 124 26.15 2.28 -1.72
N THR A 125 26.06 2.46 -3.06
CA THR A 125 26.97 1.78 -4.00
C THR A 125 28.41 2.30 -3.84
N ALA A 126 28.61 3.63 -3.79
CA ALA A 126 29.92 4.21 -3.57
C ALA A 126 30.56 3.75 -2.24
N ALA A 127 29.77 3.65 -1.16
CA ALA A 127 30.25 3.11 0.12
C ALA A 127 30.62 1.62 0.04
N ARG A 128 29.87 0.80 -0.72
CA ARG A 128 30.20 -0.61 -0.98
C ARG A 128 31.47 -0.76 -1.81
N GLU A 129 31.65 0.07 -2.83
CA GLU A 129 32.86 0.12 -3.67
C GLU A 129 34.10 0.49 -2.83
N ALA A 130 34.00 1.49 -1.95
CA ALA A 130 35.08 1.84 -1.02
C ALA A 130 35.43 0.71 -0.02
N LEU A 131 34.44 -0.03 0.49
CA LEU A 131 34.69 -1.21 1.30
C LEU A 131 35.31 -2.38 0.50
N ALA A 132 35.00 -2.47 -0.80
CA ALA A 132 35.56 -3.46 -1.71
C ALA A 132 37.00 -3.15 -2.14
N THR A 133 37.46 -1.89 -2.12
CA THR A 133 38.88 -1.54 -2.33
C THR A 133 39.74 -1.72 -1.08
N LEU A 134 39.17 -1.56 0.12
CA LEU A 134 39.88 -1.75 1.38
C LEU A 134 40.08 -3.23 1.76
N LYS A 135 39.07 -4.09 1.55
CA LYS A 135 39.16 -5.53 1.87
C LYS A 135 40.34 -6.31 1.24
N PRO A 136 40.71 -6.15 -0.06
CA PRO A 136 41.81 -6.91 -0.64
C PRO A 136 43.19 -6.61 -0.01
N GLN A 137 43.37 -5.47 0.68
CA GLN A 137 44.62 -5.20 1.40
C GLN A 137 44.73 -5.96 2.74
N ALA A 138 43.61 -6.44 3.30
CA ALA A 138 43.58 -7.15 4.58
C ALA A 138 43.82 -8.67 4.47
N GLY A 139 43.89 -9.23 3.26
CA GLY A 139 43.99 -10.68 3.02
C GLY A 139 45.39 -11.22 2.72
N LEU A 140 46.44 -10.40 2.83
CA LEU A 140 47.73 -10.65 2.15
C LEU A 140 48.97 -10.58 3.06
N ILE A 141 48.82 -10.88 4.36
CA ILE A 141 49.96 -10.97 5.29
C ILE A 141 49.85 -12.17 6.24
N VAL A 142 50.44 -13.31 5.85
CA VAL A 142 50.80 -14.41 6.76
C VAL A 142 52.29 -14.71 6.54
N PRO A 143 53.21 -14.11 7.33
CA PRO A 143 54.65 -14.34 7.18
C PRO A 143 55.05 -15.67 7.83
N GLN A 144 55.69 -16.55 7.05
CA GLN A 144 56.09 -17.88 7.47
C GLN A 144 57.55 -17.92 7.95
N ALA A 145 57.74 -18.16 9.26
CA ALA A 145 58.86 -18.83 9.93
C ALA A 145 60.34 -18.69 9.43
N VAL A 146 61.19 -18.08 10.30
CA VAL A 146 62.64 -18.35 10.60
C VAL A 146 63.70 -18.14 9.45
N PRO A 147 65.03 -17.98 9.69
CA PRO A 147 65.79 -18.27 10.92
C PRO A 147 66.96 -17.32 11.40
N SER A 148 67.25 -17.44 12.70
CA SER A 148 68.55 -17.33 13.44
C SER A 148 69.71 -16.41 13.01
N SER A 149 70.16 -15.51 13.91
CA SER A 149 71.39 -15.68 14.73
C SER A 149 71.63 -14.50 15.74
N GLN A 150 72.50 -14.72 16.74
CA GLN A 150 72.87 -13.85 17.89
C GLN A 150 74.42 -13.77 18.03
N PRO A 151 75.08 -13.09 19.01
CA PRO A 151 74.65 -12.30 20.19
C PRO A 151 75.18 -10.82 20.19
N SER A 152 74.89 -9.88 21.12
CA SER A 152 75.08 -9.85 22.59
C SER A 152 74.26 -8.66 23.20
N VAL A 153 73.44 -8.82 24.26
CA VAL A 153 73.79 -8.62 25.71
C VAL A 153 74.40 -7.23 25.98
N VAL A 154 73.84 -6.28 26.76
CA VAL A 154 72.90 -6.21 27.93
C VAL A 154 71.82 -5.11 27.68
N GLY A 155 70.65 -4.96 28.33
CA GLY A 155 69.90 -5.70 29.38
C GLY A 155 69.19 -4.77 30.40
N ALA A 156 68.42 -5.34 31.36
CA ALA A 156 67.65 -4.73 32.48
C ALA A 156 66.30 -3.99 32.18
N GLY A 157 65.25 -4.31 32.97
CA GLY A 157 64.11 -3.39 33.26
C GLY A 157 62.68 -3.79 32.85
N GLU A 158 62.00 -4.62 33.67
CA GLU A 158 60.52 -4.71 33.87
C GLU A 158 59.56 -5.06 32.68
N PRO A 159 58.38 -5.67 32.94
CA PRO A 159 57.34 -5.94 31.93
C PRO A 159 56.08 -5.05 32.11
N MET A 160 55.62 -4.35 31.06
CA MET A 160 54.29 -3.72 31.10
C MET A 160 53.50 -3.74 29.78
N ASP A 161 52.22 -4.05 29.99
CA ASP A 161 51.01 -3.63 29.28
C ASP A 161 50.56 -4.32 27.99
N LEU A 162 49.22 -4.44 27.88
CA LEU A 162 48.48 -5.26 26.93
C LEU A 162 47.52 -4.36 26.13
N GLY A 163 48.09 -3.52 25.25
CA GLY A 163 47.41 -2.41 24.56
C GLY A 163 46.40 -2.78 23.47
N GLU A 164 45.38 -3.59 23.79
CA GLU A 164 44.25 -3.87 22.89
C GLU A 164 43.25 -2.70 22.89
N LEU A 165 43.32 -1.82 21.88
CA LEU A 165 42.49 -0.61 21.81
C LEU A 165 41.51 -0.61 20.61
N VAL A 166 40.62 -1.59 20.57
CA VAL A 166 39.41 -1.57 19.72
C VAL A 166 38.18 -1.36 20.61
N GLY A 167 37.63 -0.14 20.60
CA GLY A 167 36.40 0.16 21.34
C GLY A 167 35.94 1.60 21.19
N MET A 168 34.64 1.80 20.90
CA MET A 168 34.00 3.10 21.06
C MET A 168 33.88 3.42 22.55
N THR A 169 34.17 4.64 22.98
CA THR A 169 34.07 5.00 24.40
C THR A 169 32.61 4.90 24.88
N PRO A 170 32.36 4.40 26.11
CA PRO A 170 31.01 4.10 26.59
C PRO A 170 30.09 5.33 26.61
N GLU A 171 30.66 6.52 26.84
CA GLU A 171 29.95 7.79 26.75
C GLU A 171 29.25 8.02 25.40
N ILE A 172 29.84 7.58 24.29
CA ILE A 172 29.28 7.80 22.94
C ILE A 172 28.06 6.91 22.75
N ILE A 173 28.12 5.67 23.24
CA ILE A 173 27.02 4.70 23.20
C ILE A 173 25.84 5.24 24.03
N GLN A 174 26.11 5.75 25.24
CA GLN A 174 25.08 6.32 26.12
C GLN A 174 24.43 7.56 25.50
N LYS A 175 25.22 8.52 24.99
CA LYS A 175 24.73 9.72 24.27
C LYS A 175 23.91 9.38 23.01
N LEU A 176 24.07 8.18 22.45
CA LEU A 176 23.27 7.67 21.33
C LEU A 176 21.93 7.08 21.81
N GLN A 177 21.95 6.36 22.94
CA GLN A 177 20.78 5.76 23.57
C GLN A 177 19.85 6.81 24.20
N ASP A 178 20.40 7.85 24.83
CA ASP A 178 19.63 8.99 25.36
C ASP A 178 18.81 9.65 24.24
N LYS A 179 19.46 9.99 23.11
CA LYS A 179 18.79 10.59 21.94
C LYS A 179 17.78 9.66 21.26
N ALA A 180 18.04 8.35 21.23
CA ALA A 180 17.04 7.38 20.76
C ALA A 180 15.80 7.34 21.66
N THR A 181 15.99 7.55 22.97
CA THR A 181 14.91 7.59 23.97
C THR A 181 14.09 8.88 23.85
N GLU A 182 14.73 10.05 23.71
CA GLU A 182 14.04 11.34 23.48
C GLU A 182 13.18 11.34 22.19
N LEU A 183 13.70 10.75 21.11
CA LEU A 183 13.02 10.73 19.81
C LEU A 183 11.83 9.75 19.75
N SER A 184 11.75 8.79 20.67
CA SER A 184 10.73 7.74 20.63
C SER A 184 9.31 8.23 20.95
N PRO A 185 9.05 8.98 22.06
CA PRO A 185 7.74 9.59 22.32
C PRO A 185 7.29 10.58 21.24
N CYS A 186 8.23 11.39 20.73
CA CYS A 186 7.97 12.41 19.71
C CYS A 186 7.47 11.79 18.38
N LYS A 187 7.86 10.54 18.10
CA LYS A 187 7.39 9.78 16.93
C LYS A 187 5.93 9.34 17.02
N MET A 188 5.42 9.03 18.22
CA MET A 188 4.02 8.61 18.40
C MET A 188 3.06 9.80 18.46
N LEU A 189 3.42 10.88 19.17
CA LEU A 189 2.57 12.07 19.32
C LEU A 189 2.28 12.81 18.00
N ARG A 190 3.08 12.60 16.95
CA ARG A 190 2.84 13.17 15.61
C ARG A 190 1.92 12.31 14.73
N VAL A 191 1.55 11.09 15.14
CA VAL A 191 0.68 10.18 14.37
C VAL A 191 -0.68 10.03 15.07
N GLY A 192 -1.36 11.17 15.27
CA GLY A 192 -2.71 11.24 15.84
C GLY A 192 -3.81 10.83 14.85
N VAL A 193 -3.75 9.61 14.29
CA VAL A 193 -4.79 9.07 13.39
C VAL A 193 -5.08 7.62 13.76
N GLN A 194 -6.30 7.32 14.23
CA GLN A 194 -6.73 5.97 14.64
C GLN A 194 -7.04 5.03 13.46
N HIS A 195 -6.45 5.28 12.29
CA HIS A 195 -6.70 4.52 11.07
C HIS A 195 -5.39 4.40 10.28
N LEU A 196 -4.67 3.30 10.48
CA LEU A 196 -3.55 2.93 9.60
C LEU A 196 -4.15 2.60 8.21
N PRO A 197 -3.90 3.39 7.15
CA PRO A 197 -4.60 3.18 5.90
C PRO A 197 -3.81 2.21 5.01
N GLN A 198 -4.53 1.45 4.20
CA GLN A 198 -4.10 0.13 3.72
C GLN A 198 -2.86 0.14 2.80
N TRP A 199 -2.53 1.30 2.22
CA TRP A 199 -1.31 1.53 1.45
C TRP A 199 -0.03 1.27 2.26
N TRP A 200 -0.02 1.49 3.58
CA TRP A 200 1.18 1.24 4.40
C TRP A 200 1.51 -0.26 4.51
N GLN A 201 0.49 -1.12 4.61
CA GLN A 201 0.67 -2.57 4.60
C GLN A 201 1.07 -3.08 3.20
N LEU A 202 0.46 -2.56 2.14
CA LEU A 202 0.81 -2.90 0.76
C LEU A 202 2.25 -2.51 0.41
N PHE A 203 2.73 -1.35 0.88
CA PHE A 203 4.12 -0.91 0.67
C PHE A 203 5.12 -1.84 1.38
N HIS A 204 4.81 -2.27 2.61
CA HIS A 204 5.64 -3.23 3.34
C HIS A 204 5.65 -4.62 2.68
N ALA A 205 4.49 -5.11 2.24
CA ALA A 205 4.36 -6.40 1.55
C ALA A 205 5.09 -6.41 0.19
N CYS A 206 4.98 -5.33 -0.58
CA CYS A 206 5.67 -5.19 -1.87
C CYS A 206 7.19 -5.08 -1.69
N SER A 207 7.66 -4.31 -0.71
CA SER A 207 9.09 -4.19 -0.38
C SER A 207 9.72 -5.53 0.03
N VAL A 208 9.08 -6.28 0.92
CA VAL A 208 9.55 -7.63 1.32
C VAL A 208 9.54 -8.60 0.13
N SER A 209 8.52 -8.55 -0.73
CA SER A 209 8.43 -9.40 -1.92
C SER A 209 9.51 -9.08 -2.96
N ALA A 210 9.85 -7.80 -3.14
CA ALA A 210 10.94 -7.36 -4.01
C ALA A 210 12.31 -7.79 -3.46
N LEU A 211 12.50 -7.69 -2.14
CA LEU A 211 13.76 -8.07 -1.49
C LEU A 211 14.01 -9.58 -1.55
N LEU A 212 12.98 -10.41 -1.35
CA LEU A 212 13.08 -11.87 -1.53
C LEU A 212 13.41 -12.26 -2.98
N ARG A 213 12.88 -11.54 -3.98
CA ARG A 213 13.11 -11.85 -5.40
C ARG A 213 14.55 -11.55 -5.87
N GLN A 214 15.34 -10.77 -5.12
CA GLN A 214 16.76 -10.53 -5.43
C GLN A 214 17.72 -11.56 -4.79
N GLY A 215 17.22 -12.53 -4.02
CA GLY A 215 18.04 -13.54 -3.32
C GLY A 215 18.21 -14.90 -4.00
N GLY A 216 17.72 -15.09 -5.23
CA GLY A 216 17.56 -16.41 -5.87
C GLY A 216 18.42 -16.66 -7.11
N GLU A 217 19.60 -17.25 -6.89
CA GLU A 217 20.52 -17.91 -7.85
C GLU A 217 21.06 -17.14 -9.08
N PRO A 218 22.32 -17.40 -9.48
CA PRO A 218 22.83 -17.04 -10.80
C PRO A 218 22.39 -18.05 -11.87
N ARG A 219 22.24 -17.59 -13.12
CA ARG A 219 22.26 -18.47 -14.29
C ARG A 219 23.24 -17.93 -15.32
N GLU A 220 24.05 -18.83 -15.85
CA GLU A 220 25.03 -18.53 -16.90
C GLU A 220 24.36 -18.31 -18.26
N LEU A 221 24.90 -17.36 -19.02
CA LEU A 221 25.05 -17.36 -20.49
C LEU A 221 26.07 -16.30 -20.90
#